data_AF-A0A6L9QH30-F1
#
_entry.id   AF-A0A6L9QH30-F1
#
_cell.length_a   1.000
_cell.length_b   1.000
_cell.length_c   1.000
_cell.angle_alpha   90.00
_cell.angle_beta   90.00
_cell.angle_gamma   90.00
#
_symmetry.space_group_name_H-M   'P 1'
#
loop_
_entity.id
_entity.type
_entity.pdbx_description
1 polymer ?
#
loop_
_entity_poly.entity_id
_entity_poly.type
_entity_poly.pdbx_seq_one_letter_code
_entity_poly.pdbx_strand_id
1 'polypeptide(L)'
;MEVENAIKRRLSPLPLTFMPEIGAVGYGVNHAFASPLGRLRVVESVETDESPEGAEIGPSPELIALFASVPDRIYQWWSLAGFEESMRIDGFDAITLHRHGERWVDEQRQIAAFLADKGRADDILLARDFNSLLDDINGICQRLNVDPHILLDGGAESIRAFVDDVPTTAVAHHLRRLRHRNPQHPWSQHDLADITSLCTAIPYCDVVVTEKQWAHLANIAKLGQRYNTFICSKLSDLDKWLESNTTTDG
;
A
#
# COMPACT_ATOMS: atom_id res chain seq x y z
N MET A 1 -10.26 -1.06 -1.85
CA MET A 1 -11.47 -0.69 -2.64
C MET A 1 -11.11 -0.35 -4.09
N GLU A 2 -10.11 0.49 -4.35
CA GLU A 2 -9.66 0.81 -5.72
C GLU A 2 -9.24 -0.42 -6.53
N VAL A 3 -8.38 -1.28 -5.95
CA VAL A 3 -7.90 -2.51 -6.58
C VAL A 3 -9.06 -3.45 -6.95
N GLU A 4 -10.06 -3.57 -6.06
CA GLU A 4 -11.25 -4.39 -6.33
C GLU A 4 -12.07 -3.83 -7.51
N ASN A 5 -12.23 -2.51 -7.58
CA ASN A 5 -12.92 -1.87 -8.70
C ASN A 5 -12.14 -1.97 -10.02
N ALA A 6 -10.80 -1.93 -9.96
CA ALA A 6 -9.94 -2.19 -11.11
C ALA A 6 -10.10 -3.64 -11.62
N ILE A 7 -10.10 -4.62 -10.71
CA ILE A 7 -10.34 -6.03 -11.03
C ILE A 7 -11.74 -6.20 -11.65
N LYS A 8 -12.80 -5.71 -11.01
CA LYS A 8 -14.19 -5.84 -11.51
C LYS A 8 -14.38 -5.25 -12.90
N ARG A 9 -13.78 -4.09 -13.20
CA ARG A 9 -13.84 -3.47 -14.54
C ARG A 9 -13.26 -4.36 -15.63
N ARG A 10 -12.18 -5.09 -15.32
CA ARG A 10 -11.52 -6.01 -16.26
C ARG A 10 -12.21 -7.35 -16.41
N LEU A 11 -12.91 -7.80 -15.38
CA LEU A 11 -13.71 -9.04 -15.39
C LEU A 11 -15.05 -8.90 -16.10
N SER A 12 -15.51 -7.67 -16.32
CA SER A 12 -16.84 -7.38 -16.86
C SER A 12 -17.19 -8.00 -18.23
N PRO A 13 -16.26 -8.52 -19.07
CA PRO A 13 -16.62 -9.31 -20.25
C PRO A 13 -16.41 -10.84 -20.14
N LEU A 14 -15.96 -11.42 -19.02
CA LEU A 14 -15.63 -12.85 -18.95
C LEU A 14 -16.66 -13.65 -18.12
N PRO A 15 -17.20 -14.78 -18.63
CA PRO A 15 -18.03 -15.67 -17.83
C PRO A 15 -17.18 -16.25 -16.70
N LEU A 16 -17.52 -15.87 -15.46
CA LEU A 16 -16.92 -16.41 -14.24
C LEU A 16 -17.06 -17.93 -14.25
N THR A 17 -15.96 -18.63 -14.51
CA THR A 17 -15.92 -20.09 -14.41
C THR A 17 -15.58 -20.42 -12.97
N PHE A 18 -16.59 -20.81 -12.22
CA PHE A 18 -16.45 -21.22 -10.83
C PHE A 18 -15.60 -22.49 -10.75
N MET A 19 -14.43 -22.40 -10.12
CA MET A 19 -13.73 -23.61 -9.67
C MET A 19 -14.46 -24.17 -8.44
N PRO A 20 -14.65 -25.50 -8.35
CA PRO A 20 -15.22 -26.11 -7.15
C PRO A 20 -14.29 -25.89 -5.96
N GLU A 21 -14.87 -25.57 -4.81
CA GLU A 21 -14.15 -25.45 -3.54
C GLU A 21 -13.45 -26.77 -3.21
N ILE A 22 -12.11 -26.77 -3.25
CA ILE A 22 -11.32 -27.83 -2.61
C ILE A 22 -11.03 -27.34 -1.20
N GLY A 23 -11.93 -27.64 -0.27
CA GLY A 23 -11.72 -27.43 1.17
C GLY A 23 -10.69 -28.43 1.71
N ALA A 24 -9.41 -28.06 1.69
CA ALA A 24 -8.34 -28.93 2.21
C ALA A 24 -7.34 -28.26 3.14
N VAL A 25 -7.43 -26.94 3.38
CA VAL A 25 -6.43 -26.23 4.20
C VAL A 25 -7.12 -25.26 5.17
N GLY A 26 -6.71 -25.25 6.43
CA GLY A 26 -7.18 -24.27 7.41
C GLY A 26 -6.59 -22.88 7.12
N TYR A 27 -7.12 -21.85 7.77
CA TYR A 27 -6.65 -20.47 7.61
C TYR A 27 -6.46 -19.80 8.97
N GLY A 28 -5.62 -18.77 9.01
CA GLY A 28 -5.35 -17.96 10.21
C GLY A 28 -4.14 -18.42 11.03
N VAL A 29 -3.76 -17.60 12.01
CA VAL A 29 -2.55 -17.77 12.82
C VAL A 29 -2.55 -19.09 13.60
N ASN A 30 -3.71 -19.55 14.07
CA ASN A 30 -3.82 -20.83 14.78
C ASN A 30 -3.53 -22.03 13.87
N HIS A 31 -3.92 -21.94 12.59
CA HIS A 31 -3.58 -22.95 11.61
C HIS A 31 -2.08 -22.91 11.25
N ALA A 32 -1.53 -21.71 11.02
CA ALA A 32 -0.12 -21.53 10.67
C ALA A 32 0.85 -22.02 11.76
N PHE A 33 0.48 -21.85 13.03
CA PHE A 33 1.28 -22.28 14.19
C PHE A 33 0.83 -23.62 14.79
N ALA A 34 -0.18 -24.28 14.21
CA ALA A 34 -0.78 -25.50 14.73
C ALA A 34 -1.12 -25.43 16.24
N SER A 35 -1.56 -24.25 16.71
CA SER A 35 -1.77 -23.94 18.13
C SER A 35 -3.04 -23.12 18.31
N PRO A 36 -3.84 -23.36 19.38
CA PRO A 36 -5.03 -22.56 19.68
C PRO A 36 -4.68 -21.14 20.16
N LEU A 37 -3.41 -20.87 20.46
CA LEU A 37 -2.90 -19.57 20.92
C LEU A 37 -1.94 -18.92 19.91
N GLY A 38 -1.98 -19.33 18.64
CA GLY A 38 -1.09 -18.81 17.61
C GLY A 38 0.37 -19.06 17.97
N ARG A 39 1.19 -18.01 17.98
CA ARG A 39 2.63 -18.13 18.31
C ARG A 39 2.94 -18.30 19.80
N LEU A 40 1.97 -18.12 20.69
CA LEU A 40 2.22 -18.13 22.13
C LEU A 40 2.35 -19.56 22.65
N ARG A 41 3.37 -19.75 23.49
CA ARG A 41 3.59 -20.96 24.28
C ARG A 41 3.37 -20.61 25.75
N VAL A 42 2.78 -21.54 26.49
CA VAL A 42 2.60 -21.40 27.93
C VAL A 42 3.65 -22.28 28.61
N VAL A 43 4.36 -21.73 29.57
CA VAL A 43 5.46 -22.41 30.28
C VAL A 43 5.22 -22.37 31.77
N GLU A 44 5.72 -23.36 32.51
CA GLU A 44 5.57 -23.42 33.98
C GLU A 44 6.21 -22.23 34.69
N SER A 45 7.32 -21.73 34.14
CA SER A 45 8.03 -20.53 34.62
C SER A 45 8.65 -19.80 33.44
N VAL A 46 8.57 -18.48 33.46
CA VAL A 46 9.24 -17.62 32.47
C VAL A 46 10.73 -17.53 32.81
N GLU A 47 11.59 -17.46 31.80
CA GLU A 47 13.02 -17.22 32.00
C GLU A 47 13.27 -15.94 32.79
N THR A 48 14.19 -16.03 33.74
CA THR A 48 14.71 -14.89 34.51
C THR A 48 16.23 -14.90 34.44
N ASP A 49 16.87 -13.80 34.86
CA ASP A 49 18.34 -13.74 34.95
C ASP A 49 18.95 -14.83 35.85
N GLU A 50 18.13 -15.44 36.73
CA GLU A 50 18.54 -16.41 37.74
C GLU A 50 18.13 -17.85 37.41
N SER A 51 17.19 -18.07 36.48
CA SER A 51 16.67 -19.40 36.17
C SER A 51 16.16 -19.53 34.73
N PRO A 52 16.42 -20.66 34.06
CA PRO A 52 15.96 -20.89 32.69
C PRO A 52 14.44 -21.04 32.61
N GLU A 53 13.89 -20.86 31.40
CA GLU A 53 12.48 -21.14 31.08
C GLU A 53 12.07 -22.56 31.51
N GLY A 54 10.90 -22.67 32.15
CA GLY A 54 10.32 -23.94 32.59
C GLY A 54 9.73 -24.76 31.44
N ALA A 55 9.23 -25.96 31.74
CA ALA A 55 8.64 -26.84 30.72
C ALA A 55 7.38 -26.21 30.10
N GLU A 56 7.13 -26.51 28.82
CA GLU A 56 5.90 -26.10 28.13
C GLU A 56 4.70 -26.87 28.70
N ILE A 57 3.65 -26.11 29.04
CA ILE A 57 2.39 -26.62 29.56
C ILE A 57 1.25 -26.27 28.61
N GLY A 58 0.22 -27.11 28.62
CA GLY A 58 -0.99 -26.86 27.84
C GLY A 58 -1.73 -25.61 28.33
N PRO A 59 -2.31 -24.81 27.42
CA PRO A 59 -3.06 -23.62 27.81
C PRO A 59 -4.35 -23.99 28.55
N SER A 60 -4.70 -23.21 29.58
CA SER A 60 -5.95 -23.43 30.33
C SER A 60 -7.17 -23.10 29.46
N PRO A 61 -8.33 -23.76 29.70
CA PRO A 61 -9.56 -23.46 28.96
C PRO A 61 -9.99 -22.00 29.06
N GLU A 62 -9.76 -21.36 30.22
CA GLU A 62 -10.05 -19.94 30.45
C GLU A 62 -9.17 -19.03 29.58
N LEU A 63 -7.90 -19.39 29.39
CA LEU A 63 -6.97 -18.64 28.54
C LEU A 63 -7.35 -18.77 27.06
N ILE A 64 -7.72 -19.97 26.61
CA ILE A 64 -8.23 -20.19 25.25
C ILE A 64 -9.50 -19.36 25.01
N ALA A 65 -10.43 -19.37 25.96
CA ALA A 65 -11.67 -18.59 25.87
C ALA A 65 -11.40 -17.08 25.85
N LEU A 66 -10.43 -16.60 26.62
CA LEU A 66 -9.99 -15.21 26.60
C LEU A 66 -9.48 -14.81 25.21
N PHE A 67 -8.61 -15.60 24.59
CA PHE A 67 -8.10 -15.30 23.25
C PHE A 67 -9.16 -15.41 22.16
N ALA A 68 -10.08 -16.36 22.28
CA ALA A 68 -11.23 -16.47 21.38
C ALA A 68 -12.19 -15.27 21.49
N SER A 69 -12.15 -14.50 22.59
CA SER A 69 -12.97 -13.29 22.77
C SER A 69 -12.37 -12.03 22.12
N VAL A 70 -11.10 -12.07 21.71
CA VAL A 70 -10.42 -10.96 21.03
C VAL A 70 -10.86 -10.92 19.56
N PRO A 71 -11.15 -9.74 18.99
CA PRO A 71 -11.46 -9.63 17.56
C PRO A 71 -10.36 -10.24 16.68
N ASP A 72 -10.74 -11.11 15.75
CA ASP A 72 -9.82 -11.92 14.93
C ASP A 72 -8.72 -11.10 14.24
N ARG A 73 -9.06 -9.93 13.69
CA ARG A 73 -8.07 -9.02 13.08
C ARG A 73 -7.00 -8.56 14.07
N ILE A 74 -7.40 -8.22 15.29
CA ILE A 74 -6.47 -7.77 16.35
C ILE A 74 -5.59 -8.93 16.79
N TYR A 75 -6.20 -10.10 16.98
CA TYR A 75 -5.50 -11.32 17.37
C TYR A 75 -4.45 -11.78 16.34
N GLN A 76 -4.80 -11.72 15.05
CA GLN A 76 -3.88 -12.03 13.96
C GLN A 76 -2.71 -11.04 13.90
N TRP A 77 -3.00 -9.73 13.96
CA TRP A 77 -1.95 -8.70 13.97
C TRP A 77 -1.03 -8.82 15.19
N TRP A 78 -1.58 -9.07 16.37
CA TRP A 78 -0.82 -9.23 17.60
C TRP A 78 0.09 -10.47 17.56
N SER A 79 -0.42 -11.57 16.98
CA SER A 79 0.36 -12.80 16.79
C SER A 79 1.48 -12.64 15.77
N LEU A 80 1.36 -11.73 14.80
CA LEU A 80 2.38 -11.49 13.77
C LEU A 80 3.38 -10.38 14.15
N ALA A 81 2.90 -9.30 14.77
CA ALA A 81 3.66 -8.07 14.97
C ALA A 81 3.97 -7.72 16.44
N GLY A 82 3.35 -8.39 17.42
CA GLY A 82 3.51 -8.07 18.85
C GLY A 82 2.61 -6.95 19.36
N PHE A 83 2.79 -6.57 20.63
CA PHE A 83 1.95 -5.59 21.32
C PHE A 83 2.54 -4.18 21.20
N GLU A 84 1.69 -3.15 21.16
CA GLU A 84 2.12 -1.75 20.97
C GLU A 84 3.10 -1.27 22.06
N GLU A 85 2.89 -1.67 23.32
CA GLU A 85 3.83 -1.40 24.42
C GLU A 85 5.13 -2.21 24.36
N SER A 86 5.15 -3.37 23.69
CA SER A 86 6.41 -4.12 23.44
C SER A 86 7.29 -3.49 22.36
N MET A 87 6.77 -2.47 21.65
CA MET A 87 7.51 -1.67 20.66
C MET A 87 8.14 -0.40 21.24
N ARG A 88 7.93 -0.10 22.53
CA ARG A 88 8.61 0.99 23.24
C ARG A 88 9.86 0.45 23.94
N ILE A 89 11.00 0.52 23.26
CA ILE A 89 12.30 0.22 23.85
C ILE A 89 12.92 1.56 24.29
N ASP A 90 13.35 1.68 25.54
CA ASP A 90 14.00 2.89 26.03
C ASP A 90 15.31 3.14 25.24
N GLY A 91 15.41 4.31 24.61
CA GLY A 91 16.48 4.64 23.65
C GLY A 91 16.19 4.25 22.18
N PHE A 92 14.99 3.74 21.87
CA PHE A 92 14.54 3.43 20.51
C PHE A 92 13.39 4.35 20.12
N ASP A 93 13.65 5.23 19.16
CA ASP A 93 12.69 6.23 18.70
C ASP A 93 11.62 5.60 17.78
N ALA A 94 10.36 5.64 18.21
CA ALA A 94 9.18 5.17 17.49
C ALA A 94 8.59 6.24 16.53
N ILE A 95 9.35 7.28 16.18
CA ILE A 95 8.97 8.27 15.17
C ILE A 95 9.32 7.74 13.78
N THR A 96 8.39 6.92 13.27
CA THR A 96 8.47 6.10 12.06
C THR A 96 8.72 6.87 10.75
N LEU A 97 8.36 8.16 10.63
CA LEU A 97 8.48 8.86 9.32
C LEU A 97 9.92 9.19 8.90
N HIS A 98 10.83 9.51 9.83
CA HIS A 98 12.18 9.96 9.47
C HIS A 98 13.03 8.80 8.93
N ARG A 99 12.98 7.63 9.59
CA ARG A 99 13.68 6.41 9.16
C ARG A 99 13.07 5.78 7.90
N HIS A 100 11.74 5.86 7.73
CA HIS A 100 11.08 5.42 6.49
C HIS A 100 11.38 6.38 5.33
N GLY A 101 11.42 7.68 5.58
CA GLY A 101 11.84 8.69 4.59
C GLY A 101 13.27 8.45 4.13
N GLU A 102 14.21 8.22 5.05
CA GLU A 102 15.62 7.92 4.73
C GLU A 102 15.77 6.64 3.89
N ARG A 103 15.16 5.54 4.34
CA ARG A 103 15.16 4.27 3.58
C ARG A 103 14.53 4.44 2.21
N TRP A 104 13.41 5.14 2.13
CA TRP A 104 12.72 5.39 0.87
C TRP A 104 13.55 6.27 -0.07
N VAL A 105 14.23 7.30 0.44
CA VAL A 105 15.16 8.13 -0.34
C VAL A 105 16.32 7.28 -0.87
N ASP A 106 16.91 6.43 -0.03
CA ASP A 106 17.99 5.54 -0.45
C ASP A 106 17.50 4.52 -1.50
N GLU A 107 16.30 3.99 -1.35
CA GLU A 107 15.67 3.15 -2.36
C GLU A 107 15.43 3.92 -3.67
N GLN A 108 14.96 5.17 -3.62
CA GLN A 108 14.79 5.99 -4.83
C GLN A 108 16.14 6.30 -5.48
N ARG A 109 17.21 6.50 -4.71
CA ARG A 109 18.58 6.68 -5.25
C ARG A 109 19.11 5.41 -5.91
N GLN A 110 18.90 4.25 -5.29
CA GLN A 110 19.27 2.95 -5.87
C GLN A 110 18.51 2.69 -7.16
N ILE A 111 17.20 3.01 -7.18
CA ILE A 111 16.41 3.01 -8.40
C ILE A 111 17.07 3.93 -9.42
N ALA A 112 17.24 5.22 -9.14
CA ALA A 112 17.81 6.18 -10.09
C ALA A 112 19.18 5.72 -10.67
N ALA A 113 20.05 5.16 -9.83
CA ALA A 113 21.33 4.57 -10.26
C ALA A 113 21.14 3.37 -11.21
N PHE A 114 20.19 2.49 -10.91
CA PHE A 114 19.84 1.36 -11.78
C PHE A 114 19.14 1.78 -13.08
N LEU A 115 18.33 2.85 -13.04
CA LEU A 115 17.63 3.41 -14.20
C LEU A 115 18.60 4.07 -15.18
N ALA A 116 19.67 4.70 -14.69
CA ALA A 116 20.71 5.34 -15.51
C ALA A 116 21.45 4.35 -16.43
N ASP A 117 21.51 3.08 -16.05
CA ASP A 117 22.27 2.03 -16.75
C ASP A 117 21.46 1.30 -17.84
N LYS A 118 20.12 1.30 -17.77
CA LYS A 118 19.32 0.29 -18.50
C LYS A 118 18.28 0.77 -19.50
N GLY A 119 18.07 2.07 -19.70
CA GLY A 119 17.12 2.59 -20.72
C GLY A 119 15.65 2.12 -20.58
N ARG A 120 15.32 1.32 -19.57
CA ARG A 120 14.00 0.71 -19.29
C ARG A 120 13.43 1.19 -17.97
N ALA A 121 13.72 2.44 -17.63
CA ALA A 121 13.44 3.01 -16.33
C ALA A 121 11.95 2.94 -15.97
N ASP A 122 11.11 3.27 -16.94
CA ASP A 122 9.66 3.28 -16.79
C ASP A 122 9.09 1.87 -16.54
N ASP A 123 9.65 0.83 -17.17
CA ASP A 123 9.21 -0.56 -17.00
C ASP A 123 9.48 -1.07 -15.58
N ILE A 124 10.64 -0.70 -15.02
CA ILE A 124 11.06 -1.12 -13.69
C ILE A 124 10.17 -0.45 -12.63
N LEU A 125 9.91 0.85 -12.79
CA LEU A 125 8.97 1.57 -11.91
C LEU A 125 7.57 0.96 -12.00
N LEU A 126 7.10 0.69 -13.22
CA LEU A 126 5.79 0.08 -13.43
C LEU A 126 5.68 -1.30 -12.76
N ALA A 127 6.67 -2.18 -12.94
CA ALA A 127 6.68 -3.49 -12.32
C ALA A 127 6.68 -3.41 -10.80
N ARG A 128 7.39 -2.43 -10.22
CA ARG A 128 7.42 -2.20 -8.77
C ARG A 128 6.07 -1.71 -8.25
N ASP A 129 5.44 -0.78 -8.95
CA ASP A 129 4.13 -0.25 -8.57
C ASP A 129 3.06 -1.35 -8.66
N PHE A 130 3.14 -2.20 -9.69
CA PHE A 130 2.28 -3.39 -9.79
C PHE A 130 2.55 -4.40 -8.67
N ASN A 131 3.82 -4.69 -8.36
CA ASN A 131 4.18 -5.61 -7.28
C ASN A 131 3.63 -5.15 -5.92
N SER A 132 3.57 -3.83 -5.68
CA SER A 132 2.98 -3.28 -4.45
C SER A 132 1.48 -3.59 -4.30
N LEU A 133 0.81 -3.91 -5.39
CA LEU A 133 -0.61 -4.27 -5.42
C LEU A 133 -0.85 -5.78 -5.32
N LEU A 134 0.18 -6.62 -5.43
CA LEU A 134 0.00 -8.07 -5.56
C LEU A 134 -0.72 -8.71 -4.37
N ASP A 135 -0.43 -8.28 -3.14
CA ASP A 135 -1.08 -8.82 -1.96
C ASP A 135 -2.59 -8.52 -1.97
N ASP A 136 -2.96 -7.28 -2.32
CA ASP A 136 -4.34 -6.87 -2.46
C ASP A 136 -5.03 -7.59 -3.63
N ILE A 137 -4.35 -7.70 -4.78
CA ILE A 137 -4.84 -8.41 -5.96
C ILE A 137 -5.13 -9.87 -5.60
N ASN A 138 -4.16 -10.57 -5.01
CA ASN A 138 -4.28 -11.97 -4.65
C ASN A 138 -5.41 -12.19 -3.64
N GLY A 139 -5.50 -11.36 -2.60
CA GLY A 139 -6.57 -11.45 -1.61
C GLY A 139 -7.97 -11.20 -2.20
N ILE A 140 -8.10 -10.23 -3.12
CA ILE A 140 -9.37 -9.93 -3.78
C ILE A 140 -9.74 -11.03 -4.77
N CYS A 141 -8.81 -11.47 -5.61
CA CYS A 141 -9.00 -12.55 -6.57
C CYS A 141 -9.40 -13.86 -5.88
N GLN A 142 -8.74 -14.20 -4.77
CA GLN A 142 -9.10 -15.35 -3.94
C GLN A 142 -10.55 -15.23 -3.42
N ARG A 143 -10.93 -14.07 -2.88
CA ARG A 143 -12.30 -13.82 -2.40
C ARG A 143 -13.34 -13.88 -3.53
N LEU A 144 -12.98 -13.47 -4.74
CA LEU A 144 -13.86 -13.49 -5.91
C LEU A 144 -13.81 -14.84 -6.67
N ASN A 145 -12.98 -15.79 -6.24
CA ASN A 145 -12.70 -17.06 -6.93
C ASN A 145 -12.29 -16.87 -8.40
N VAL A 146 -11.37 -15.93 -8.64
CA VAL A 146 -10.85 -15.59 -9.97
C VAL A 146 -9.35 -15.84 -9.99
N ASP A 147 -8.85 -16.42 -11.09
CA ASP A 147 -7.42 -16.56 -11.32
C ASP A 147 -6.75 -15.18 -11.50
N PRO A 148 -5.79 -14.77 -10.65
CA PRO A 148 -5.07 -13.51 -10.82
C PRO A 148 -4.30 -13.39 -12.14
N HIS A 149 -3.92 -14.52 -12.76
CA HIS A 149 -3.12 -14.52 -13.99
C HIS A 149 -3.84 -13.86 -15.16
N ILE A 150 -5.17 -13.83 -15.17
CA ILE A 150 -5.92 -13.18 -16.24
C ILE A 150 -5.66 -11.67 -16.32
N LEU A 151 -5.20 -11.06 -15.22
CA LEU A 151 -4.82 -9.65 -15.19
C LEU A 151 -3.50 -9.39 -15.94
N LEU A 152 -2.74 -10.45 -16.25
CA LEU A 152 -1.42 -10.44 -16.88
C LEU A 152 -1.44 -10.91 -18.34
N ASP A 153 -2.58 -11.37 -18.87
CA ASP A 153 -2.67 -12.01 -20.19
C ASP A 153 -2.17 -11.15 -21.37
N GLY A 154 -2.24 -9.82 -21.27
CA GLY A 154 -1.68 -8.90 -22.27
C GLY A 154 -0.30 -8.34 -21.92
N GLY A 155 0.45 -9.01 -21.03
CA GLY A 155 1.82 -8.65 -20.68
C GLY A 155 1.98 -7.25 -20.08
N ALA A 156 3.05 -6.54 -20.47
CA ALA A 156 3.41 -5.24 -19.90
C ALA A 156 2.32 -4.16 -20.09
N GLU A 157 1.57 -4.19 -21.20
CA GLU A 157 0.47 -3.25 -21.42
C GLU A 157 -0.71 -3.52 -20.47
N SER A 158 -0.99 -4.79 -20.17
CA SER A 158 -2.03 -5.14 -19.19
C SER A 158 -1.66 -4.69 -17.79
N ILE A 159 -0.39 -4.84 -17.41
CA ILE A 159 0.16 -4.33 -16.14
C ILE A 159 0.03 -2.80 -16.08
N ARG A 160 0.45 -2.10 -17.15
CA ARG A 160 0.35 -0.64 -17.23
C ARG A 160 -1.07 -0.16 -17.05
N ALA A 161 -1.98 -0.72 -17.84
CA ALA A 161 -3.38 -0.37 -17.73
C ALA A 161 -3.94 -0.71 -16.33
N PHE A 162 -3.41 -1.73 -15.64
CA PHE A 162 -3.92 -2.12 -14.31
C PHE A 162 -3.51 -1.11 -13.26
N VAL A 163 -2.23 -0.72 -13.28
CA VAL A 163 -1.70 0.36 -12.44
C VAL A 163 -2.47 1.66 -12.70
N ASP A 164 -2.77 1.96 -13.96
CA ASP A 164 -3.59 3.10 -14.35
C ASP A 164 -5.06 2.99 -13.85
N ASP A 165 -5.61 1.80 -13.73
CA ASP A 165 -6.97 1.59 -13.21
C ASP A 165 -7.09 1.81 -11.70
N VAL A 166 -5.98 1.83 -10.95
CA VAL A 166 -5.93 2.09 -9.50
C VAL A 166 -5.50 3.54 -9.26
N PRO A 167 -6.43 4.47 -8.94
CA PRO A 167 -6.14 5.90 -8.98
C PRO A 167 -4.95 6.36 -8.13
N THR A 168 -4.84 5.88 -6.90
CA THR A 168 -3.73 6.24 -5.99
C THR A 168 -2.39 5.78 -6.53
N THR A 169 -2.32 4.55 -7.02
CA THR A 169 -1.10 3.97 -7.61
C THR A 169 -0.75 4.63 -8.94
N ALA A 170 -1.74 4.97 -9.77
CA ALA A 170 -1.53 5.69 -11.01
C ALA A 170 -0.90 7.07 -10.76
N VAL A 171 -1.42 7.84 -9.80
CA VAL A 171 -0.83 9.13 -9.43
C VAL A 171 0.60 8.95 -8.93
N ALA A 172 0.84 8.00 -8.01
CA ALA A 172 2.18 7.70 -7.51
C ALA A 172 3.15 7.38 -8.65
N HIS A 173 2.74 6.49 -9.56
CA HIS A 173 3.53 6.04 -10.70
C HIS A 173 3.92 7.21 -11.59
N HIS A 174 2.95 8.02 -12.03
CA HIS A 174 3.21 9.13 -12.96
C HIS A 174 4.09 10.22 -12.34
N LEU A 175 3.85 10.58 -11.07
CA LEU A 175 4.68 11.56 -10.38
C LEU A 175 6.12 11.06 -10.18
N ARG A 176 6.31 9.82 -9.73
CA ARG A 176 7.64 9.23 -9.53
C ARG A 176 8.38 9.06 -10.85
N ARG A 177 7.69 8.63 -11.91
CA ARG A 177 8.25 8.47 -13.25
C ARG A 177 8.79 9.79 -13.79
N LEU A 178 8.02 10.88 -13.71
CA LEU A 178 8.46 12.18 -14.18
C LEU A 178 9.59 12.75 -13.31
N ARG A 179 9.54 12.51 -11.99
CA ARG A 179 10.60 12.90 -11.06
C ARG A 179 11.92 12.19 -11.39
N HIS A 180 11.91 10.88 -11.60
CA HIS A 180 13.09 10.10 -11.98
C HIS A 180 13.69 10.50 -13.34
N ARG A 181 12.88 11.06 -14.26
CA ARG A 181 13.37 11.61 -15.54
C ARG A 181 14.15 12.92 -15.40
N ASN A 182 14.03 13.62 -14.27
CA ASN A 182 14.75 14.86 -14.03
C ASN A 182 15.85 14.66 -12.95
N PRO A 183 17.07 14.26 -13.34
CA PRO A 183 18.14 13.93 -12.41
C PRO A 183 18.70 15.15 -11.66
N GLN A 184 18.32 16.38 -12.02
CA GLN A 184 18.80 17.59 -11.37
C GLN A 184 18.18 17.84 -9.98
N HIS A 185 17.11 17.12 -9.64
CA HIS A 185 16.46 17.27 -8.34
C HIS A 185 16.56 15.99 -7.51
N PRO A 186 17.41 15.97 -6.47
CA PRO A 186 17.55 14.81 -5.62
C PRO A 186 16.26 14.55 -4.82
N TRP A 187 15.99 13.27 -4.58
CA TRP A 187 14.91 12.85 -3.70
C TRP A 187 15.18 13.31 -2.26
N SER A 188 14.15 13.89 -1.63
CA SER A 188 14.14 14.27 -0.23
C SER A 188 13.17 13.41 0.57
N GLN A 189 13.31 13.39 1.90
CA GLN A 189 12.35 12.67 2.75
C GLN A 189 10.94 13.27 2.68
N HIS A 190 10.84 14.59 2.44
CA HIS A 190 9.57 15.29 2.29
C HIS A 190 8.81 14.84 1.04
N ASP A 191 9.54 14.46 -0.02
CA ASP A 191 8.96 13.98 -1.27
C ASP A 191 8.05 12.75 -1.04
N LEU A 192 8.36 11.89 -0.06
CA LEU A 192 7.51 10.75 0.30
C LEU A 192 6.17 11.19 0.88
N ALA A 193 6.20 12.15 1.81
CA ALA A 193 5.00 12.67 2.44
C ALA A 193 4.12 13.41 1.43
N ASP A 194 4.74 14.19 0.55
CA ASP A 194 4.05 14.91 -0.53
C ASP A 194 3.39 13.94 -1.51
N ILE A 195 4.14 12.94 -2.01
CA ILE A 195 3.57 11.94 -2.92
C ILE A 195 2.42 11.20 -2.24
N THR A 196 2.59 10.75 -1.00
CA THR A 196 1.53 10.02 -0.28
C THR A 196 0.26 10.86 -0.16
N SER A 197 0.39 12.16 0.12
CA SER A 197 -0.73 13.09 0.22
C SER A 197 -1.37 13.36 -1.15
N LEU A 198 -0.57 13.50 -2.20
CA LEU A 198 -1.06 13.78 -3.55
C LEU A 198 -1.74 12.57 -4.19
N CYS A 199 -1.30 11.36 -3.88
CA CYS A 199 -1.92 10.13 -4.37
C CYS A 199 -3.38 10.00 -3.94
N THR A 200 -3.75 10.54 -2.78
CA THR A 200 -5.13 10.56 -2.31
C THR A 200 -5.85 11.84 -2.71
N ALA A 201 -5.21 13.00 -2.65
CA ALA A 201 -5.85 14.26 -2.95
C ALA A 201 -6.22 14.40 -4.44
N ILE A 202 -5.32 14.02 -5.35
CA ILE A 202 -5.53 14.24 -6.79
C ILE A 202 -6.72 13.44 -7.34
N PRO A 203 -6.94 12.15 -7.00
CA PRO A 203 -8.09 11.43 -7.55
C PRO A 203 -9.45 11.79 -6.95
N TYR A 204 -9.47 12.41 -5.77
CA TYR A 204 -10.67 12.48 -4.93
C TYR A 204 -11.09 13.88 -4.51
N CYS A 205 -10.29 14.90 -4.79
CA CYS A 205 -10.65 16.29 -4.55
C CYS A 205 -10.93 17.02 -5.86
N ASP A 206 -11.84 17.99 -5.83
CA ASP A 206 -12.08 18.90 -6.95
C ASP A 206 -10.92 19.88 -7.16
N VAL A 207 -10.24 20.24 -6.07
CA VAL A 207 -9.11 21.17 -6.08
C VAL A 207 -7.98 20.68 -5.19
N VAL A 208 -6.74 20.76 -5.70
CA VAL A 208 -5.51 20.45 -4.96
C VAL A 208 -4.52 21.60 -5.11
N VAL A 209 -4.14 22.18 -3.96
CA VAL A 209 -3.06 23.18 -3.88
C VAL A 209 -1.83 22.50 -3.32
N THR A 210 -0.73 22.50 -4.07
CA THR A 210 0.53 21.85 -3.67
C THR A 210 1.74 22.69 -4.07
N GLU A 211 2.95 22.29 -3.67
CA GLU A 211 4.15 23.01 -4.07
C GLU A 211 4.33 23.04 -5.59
N LYS A 212 5.04 24.08 -6.06
CA LYS A 212 5.21 24.38 -7.49
C LYS A 212 5.74 23.20 -8.29
N GLN A 213 6.64 22.42 -7.71
CA GLN A 213 7.26 21.28 -8.36
C GLN A 213 6.22 20.17 -8.61
N TRP A 214 5.50 19.72 -7.59
CA TRP A 214 4.48 18.67 -7.75
C TRP A 214 3.31 19.11 -8.61
N ALA A 215 2.87 20.37 -8.48
CA ALA A 215 1.84 20.93 -9.35
C ALA A 215 2.28 20.89 -10.83
N HIS A 216 3.55 21.21 -11.11
CA HIS A 216 4.09 21.13 -12.46
C HIS A 216 4.14 19.70 -12.99
N LEU A 217 4.64 18.74 -12.21
CA LEU A 217 4.72 17.33 -12.61
C LEU A 217 3.32 16.71 -12.81
N ALA A 218 2.37 17.02 -11.93
CA ALA A 218 0.98 16.56 -12.05
C ALA A 218 0.30 17.09 -13.32
N ASN A 219 0.57 18.35 -13.68
CA ASN A 219 0.07 18.95 -14.92
C ASN A 219 0.74 18.36 -16.17
N ILE A 220 2.05 18.07 -16.15
CA ILE A 220 2.73 17.36 -17.24
C ILE A 220 2.12 15.96 -17.45
N ALA A 221 1.85 15.25 -16.36
CA ALA A 221 1.19 13.95 -16.37
C ALA A 221 -0.31 14.03 -16.71
N LYS A 222 -0.87 15.24 -16.89
CA LYS A 222 -2.30 15.50 -17.15
C LYS A 222 -3.24 14.88 -16.10
N LEU A 223 -2.78 14.78 -14.85
CA LEU A 223 -3.56 14.16 -13.77
C LEU A 223 -4.83 14.95 -13.45
N GLY A 224 -4.78 16.28 -13.52
CA GLY A 224 -5.96 17.12 -13.33
C GLY A 224 -7.05 16.88 -14.39
N GLN A 225 -6.66 16.70 -15.66
CA GLN A 225 -7.61 16.34 -16.72
C GLN A 225 -8.20 14.94 -16.52
N ARG A 226 -7.36 14.00 -16.06
CA ARG A 226 -7.76 12.60 -15.86
C ARG A 226 -8.78 12.44 -14.73
N TYR A 227 -8.58 13.15 -13.62
CA TYR A 227 -9.41 13.02 -12.41
C TYR A 227 -10.42 14.16 -12.24
N ASN A 228 -10.50 15.07 -13.22
CA ASN A 228 -11.32 16.28 -13.13
C ASN A 228 -11.00 17.13 -11.89
N THR A 229 -9.70 17.32 -11.64
CA THR A 229 -9.17 18.03 -10.47
C THR A 229 -8.40 19.26 -10.91
N PHE A 230 -8.73 20.40 -10.33
CA PHE A 230 -7.97 21.63 -10.52
C PHE A 230 -6.70 21.60 -9.65
N ILE A 231 -5.53 21.61 -10.28
CA ILE A 231 -4.24 21.52 -9.59
C ILE A 231 -3.47 22.82 -9.76
N CYS A 232 -3.18 23.51 -8.67
CA CYS A 232 -2.44 24.77 -8.70
C CYS A 232 -1.36 24.82 -7.61
N SER A 233 -0.44 25.78 -7.73
CA SER A 233 0.62 26.02 -6.73
C SER A 233 0.55 27.38 -6.05
N LYS A 234 -0.44 28.19 -6.40
CA LYS A 234 -0.64 29.53 -5.85
C LYS A 234 -2.08 29.64 -5.39
N LEU A 235 -2.26 30.13 -4.18
CA LEU A 235 -3.59 30.41 -3.63
C LEU A 235 -4.38 31.40 -4.51
N SER A 236 -3.70 32.37 -5.15
CA SER A 236 -4.35 33.30 -6.09
C SER A 236 -5.02 32.64 -7.29
N ASP A 237 -4.60 31.42 -7.67
CA ASP A 237 -5.21 30.69 -8.79
C ASP A 237 -6.43 29.89 -8.32
N LEU A 238 -6.54 29.58 -7.02
CA LEU A 238 -7.75 29.03 -6.41
C LEU A 238 -8.88 30.05 -6.43
N ASP A 239 -8.60 31.31 -6.08
CA ASP A 239 -9.61 32.39 -6.08
C ASP A 239 -10.26 32.53 -7.46
N LYS A 240 -9.44 32.56 -8.52
CA LYS A 240 -9.93 32.62 -9.91
C LYS A 240 -10.79 31.42 -10.29
N TRP A 241 -10.42 30.23 -9.82
CA TRP A 241 -11.20 29.02 -10.08
C TRP A 241 -12.57 29.09 -9.40
N LEU A 242 -12.62 29.53 -8.14
CA LEU A 242 -13.88 29.72 -7.41
C LEU A 242 -14.79 30.77 -8.09
N GLU A 243 -14.24 31.90 -8.55
CA GLU A 243 -14.99 32.92 -9.30
C GLU A 243 -15.59 32.35 -10.60
N SER A 244 -14.81 31.55 -11.34
CA SER A 244 -15.28 30.94 -12.59
C SER A 244 -16.36 29.88 -12.40
N ASN A 245 -16.40 29.21 -11.24
CA ASN A 245 -17.36 28.14 -10.95
C ASN A 245 -18.59 28.62 -10.16
N THR A 246 -18.52 29.76 -9.47
CA THR A 246 -19.69 30.34 -8.76
C THR A 246 -20.62 31.16 -9.67
N THR A 247 -20.13 31.63 -10.83
CA THR A 247 -20.92 32.45 -11.75
C THR A 247 -21.92 31.65 -12.62
N THR A 248 -21.93 30.32 -12.49
CA THR A 248 -22.77 29.43 -13.35
C THR A 248 -24.15 29.10 -12.74
N ASP A 249 -24.43 29.52 -11.50
CA ASP A 249 -25.70 29.24 -10.78
C ASP A 249 -26.64 30.47 -10.69
N GLY A 250 -26.62 31.36 -11.69
CA GLY A 250 -27.47 32.58 -11.76
C GLY A 250 -28.51 32.55 -12.87
#